data_AF-A0A7D8YIU3-F1
#
_entry.id   AF-A0A7D8YIU3-F1
#
_cell.length_a   1.000
_cell.length_b   1.000
_cell.length_c   1.000
_cell.angle_alpha   90.00
_cell.angle_beta   90.00
_cell.angle_gamma   90.00
#
_symmetry.space_group_name_H-M   'P 1'
#
loop_
_entity.id
_entity.type
_entity.pdbx_description
1 polymer ?
#
loop_
_entity_poly.entity_id
_entity_poly.type
_entity_poly.pdbx_seq_one_letter_code
_entity_poly.pdbx_strand_id
1 'polypeptide(L)'
;MSGKSEDSNPDATRDHDREVTTADLFDPVMMLQVQSVYGGHVSADASAAHQRATELLSSGKFDDAILALAQIQEMEPEWPRPAYDTAFAHLLNGEYAQAAEFYKQTLDILPTGFLDTITAIDTLEREARGEFPRGTYRGYAGYLSMSALTNSSFNQFVLLQMIERCPVYAPPYLHSASLTTDPQERLKLIEQGLACNPDRETKSRLLICKALVHHESGDNESTRKLLESVAAGESTFITQRIAKRLLSAFDESEGKQEPH
;
A
#
# COMPACT_ATOMS: atom_id res chain seq x y z
N MET A 1 -16.57 16.87 47.51
CA MET A 1 -16.73 15.64 46.72
C MET A 1 -17.19 16.03 45.32
N SER A 2 -16.26 16.00 44.36
CA SER A 2 -16.60 15.93 42.94
C SER A 2 -15.37 15.32 42.26
N GLY A 3 -15.55 14.11 41.73
CA GLY A 3 -14.50 13.27 41.21
C GLY A 3 -14.07 13.73 39.81
N LYS A 4 -12.76 13.72 39.59
CA LYS A 4 -12.16 13.69 38.25
C LYS A 4 -11.95 12.21 37.90
N SER A 5 -12.67 11.69 36.91
CA SER A 5 -12.25 10.52 36.12
C SER A 5 -11.27 11.02 35.05
N GLU A 6 -10.02 10.60 35.08
CA GLU A 6 -9.51 9.41 34.37
C GLU A 6 -9.86 9.43 32.88
N ASP A 7 -8.88 9.85 32.08
CA ASP A 7 -8.77 9.51 30.66
C ASP A 7 -7.29 9.17 30.40
N SER A 8 -6.89 8.02 30.94
CA SER A 8 -5.62 7.37 30.62
C SER A 8 -5.83 6.53 29.36
N ASN A 9 -5.36 7.05 28.23
CA ASN A 9 -5.30 6.36 26.94
C ASN A 9 -4.47 5.05 27.05
N PRO A 10 -5.06 3.85 26.92
CA PRO A 10 -4.38 2.59 27.22
C PRO A 10 -3.93 1.82 25.96
N ASP A 11 -3.27 2.46 24.99
CA ASP A 11 -2.77 1.71 23.82
C ASP A 11 -1.45 2.22 23.22
N ALA A 12 -0.55 2.70 24.09
CA ALA A 12 0.80 3.17 23.70
C ALA A 12 1.94 2.22 24.15
N THR A 13 1.63 0.94 24.38
CA THR A 13 2.65 -0.10 24.59
C THR A 13 2.49 -1.17 23.53
N ARG A 14 3.09 -0.92 22.36
CA ARG A 14 3.34 -1.98 21.37
C ARG A 14 4.27 -3.00 22.01
N ASP A 15 3.71 -4.16 22.30
CA ASP A 15 4.37 -5.38 22.75
C ASP A 15 5.56 -5.70 21.82
N HIS A 16 6.77 -5.70 22.38
CA HIS A 16 8.01 -5.94 21.64
C HIS A 16 8.25 -7.44 21.36
N ASP A 17 7.38 -8.34 21.88
CA ASP A 17 7.52 -9.79 21.73
C ASP A 17 6.47 -10.43 20.79
N ARG A 18 5.63 -9.64 20.10
CA ARG A 18 4.67 -10.19 19.14
C ARG A 18 5.34 -10.51 17.79
N GLU A 19 5.18 -11.75 17.33
CA GLU A 19 5.59 -12.23 16.01
C GLU A 19 4.95 -11.38 14.89
N VAL A 20 5.77 -10.88 13.95
CA VAL A 20 5.31 -10.03 12.84
C VAL A 20 4.66 -10.91 11.78
N THR A 21 3.36 -10.73 11.57
CA THR A 21 2.56 -11.49 10.62
C THR A 21 2.47 -10.80 9.27
N THR A 22 2.03 -11.54 8.24
CA THR A 22 1.69 -10.97 6.94
C THR A 22 0.63 -9.87 7.07
N ALA A 23 -0.32 -9.99 8.00
CA ALA A 23 -1.36 -9.00 8.25
C ALA A 23 -0.78 -7.66 8.74
N ASP A 24 0.33 -7.68 9.49
CA ASP A 24 1.00 -6.48 9.99
C ASP A 24 1.66 -5.65 8.86
N LEU A 25 1.94 -6.26 7.69
CA LEU A 25 2.38 -5.56 6.48
C LEU A 25 1.28 -4.73 5.81
N PHE A 26 0.02 -5.09 6.07
CA PHE A 26 -1.16 -4.43 5.54
C PHE A 26 -1.92 -3.69 6.65
N ASP A 27 -1.39 -3.66 7.89
CA ASP A 27 -1.96 -2.89 8.99
C ASP A 27 -1.99 -1.42 8.57
N PRO A 28 -3.20 -0.85 8.45
CA PRO A 28 -3.37 0.55 8.18
C PRO A 28 -2.53 1.40 9.12
N VAL A 29 -2.29 1.06 10.39
CA VAL A 29 -1.49 1.87 11.33
C VAL A 29 -0.01 2.00 10.93
N MET A 30 0.57 1.00 10.26
CA MET A 30 1.90 1.14 9.65
C MET A 30 1.86 1.96 8.34
N MET A 31 0.73 1.90 7.63
CA MET A 31 0.39 2.68 6.44
C MET A 31 -0.27 4.06 6.74
N LEU A 32 -0.59 4.41 7.99
CA LEU A 32 -1.41 5.57 8.38
C LEU A 32 -0.57 6.66 9.04
N GLN A 33 0.74 6.44 9.19
CA GLN A 33 1.70 7.52 9.42
C GLN A 33 2.18 8.16 8.10
N VAL A 34 1.39 8.07 7.02
CA VAL A 34 1.70 8.65 5.69
C VAL A 34 2.00 10.15 5.76
N GLN A 35 1.41 10.91 6.67
CA GLN A 35 1.74 12.33 6.82
C GLN A 35 3.08 12.60 7.50
N SER A 36 3.51 11.78 8.48
CA SER A 36 4.78 11.99 9.18
C SER A 36 5.97 11.37 8.43
N VAL A 37 5.74 10.33 7.62
CA VAL A 37 6.80 9.63 6.89
C VAL A 37 7.17 10.31 5.57
N TYR A 38 6.25 11.07 4.97
CA TYR A 38 6.49 11.74 3.67
C TYR A 38 6.70 13.26 3.75
N GLY A 39 6.80 13.79 4.98
CA GLY A 39 7.62 14.96 5.33
C GLY A 39 7.36 16.27 4.58
N GLY A 40 6.48 17.10 5.15
CA GLY A 40 6.43 18.54 4.95
C GLY A 40 5.54 19.16 6.03
N HIS A 41 5.87 20.35 6.54
CA HIS A 41 4.91 21.09 7.37
C HIS A 41 3.78 21.57 6.47
N VAL A 42 2.66 20.85 6.43
CA VAL A 42 1.46 21.29 5.72
C VAL A 42 0.77 22.34 6.57
N SER A 43 0.48 23.51 6.00
CA SER A 43 -0.26 24.56 6.70
C SER A 43 -1.66 24.08 7.13
N ALA A 44 -2.19 24.68 8.19
CA ALA A 44 -3.56 24.40 8.65
C ALA A 44 -4.60 24.74 7.57
N ASP A 45 -4.34 25.80 6.79
CA ASP A 45 -5.20 26.23 5.69
C ASP A 45 -5.22 25.20 4.55
N ALA A 46 -4.05 24.70 4.14
CA ALA A 46 -3.97 23.64 3.14
C ALA A 46 -4.61 22.34 3.63
N SER A 47 -4.44 21.99 4.90
CA SER A 47 -5.09 20.82 5.52
C SER A 47 -6.63 20.95 5.52
N ALA A 48 -7.15 22.12 5.89
CA ALA A 48 -8.59 22.39 5.88
C ALA A 48 -9.17 22.41 4.45
N ALA A 49 -8.43 22.98 3.48
CA ALA A 49 -8.81 22.94 2.08
C ALA A 49 -8.85 21.50 1.53
N HIS A 50 -7.86 20.67 1.90
CA HIS A 50 -7.79 19.25 1.52
C HIS A 50 -8.95 18.43 2.06
N GLN A 51 -9.37 18.71 3.29
CA GLN A 51 -10.55 18.06 3.87
C GLN A 51 -11.81 18.35 3.04
N ARG A 52 -12.01 19.61 2.60
CA ARG A 52 -13.13 19.98 1.71
C ARG A 52 -13.02 19.32 0.34
N ALA A 53 -11.83 19.25 -0.24
CA ALA A 53 -11.61 18.56 -1.51
C ALA A 53 -11.97 17.06 -1.41
N THR A 54 -11.64 16.42 -0.29
CA THR A 54 -11.99 15.02 -0.01
C THR A 54 -13.51 14.82 0.08
N GLU A 55 -14.24 15.77 0.66
CA GLU A 55 -15.71 15.74 0.69
C GLU A 55 -16.33 15.85 -0.72
N LEU A 56 -15.75 16.69 -1.58
CA LEU A 56 -16.15 16.80 -2.99
C LEU A 56 -15.92 15.48 -3.75
N LEU A 57 -14.76 14.86 -3.58
CA LEU A 57 -14.44 13.53 -4.15
C LEU A 57 -15.43 12.47 -3.69
N SER A 58 -15.70 12.41 -2.39
CA SER A 58 -16.62 11.43 -1.80
C SER A 58 -18.07 11.65 -2.26
N SER A 59 -18.42 12.88 -2.63
CA SER A 59 -19.73 13.25 -3.17
C SER A 59 -19.83 13.08 -4.70
N GLY A 60 -18.77 12.61 -5.36
CA GLY A 60 -18.73 12.44 -6.82
C GLY A 60 -18.61 13.75 -7.61
N LYS A 61 -18.28 14.87 -6.96
CA LYS A 61 -18.08 16.17 -7.59
C LYS A 61 -16.64 16.32 -8.05
N PHE A 62 -16.25 15.53 -9.05
CA PHE A 62 -14.86 15.38 -9.46
C PHE A 62 -14.25 16.69 -10.00
N ASP A 63 -14.98 17.43 -10.85
CA ASP A 63 -14.48 18.70 -11.41
C ASP A 63 -14.22 19.74 -10.32
N ASP A 64 -15.16 19.90 -9.38
CA ASP A 64 -15.02 20.80 -8.23
C ASP A 64 -13.84 20.38 -7.34
N ALA A 65 -13.67 19.07 -7.12
CA ALA A 65 -12.55 18.54 -6.35
C ALA A 65 -11.20 18.84 -7.02
N ILE A 66 -11.09 18.63 -8.34
CA ILE A 66 -9.88 18.92 -9.11
C ILE A 66 -9.51 20.40 -9.01
N LEU A 67 -10.48 21.31 -9.12
CA LEU A 67 -10.26 22.75 -8.95
C LEU A 67 -9.78 23.09 -7.53
N ALA A 68 -10.37 22.48 -6.50
CA ALA A 68 -9.95 22.69 -5.12
C ALA A 68 -8.54 22.14 -4.86
N LEU A 69 -8.20 20.97 -5.42
CA LEU A 69 -6.88 20.35 -5.28
C LEU A 69 -5.80 21.16 -5.99
N ALA A 70 -6.10 21.76 -7.14
CA ALA A 70 -5.18 22.66 -7.84
C ALA A 70 -4.79 23.87 -6.97
N GLN A 71 -5.75 24.47 -6.25
CA GLN A 71 -5.46 25.57 -5.31
C GLN A 71 -4.55 25.12 -4.16
N ILE A 72 -4.74 23.89 -3.67
CA ILE A 72 -3.89 23.33 -2.61
C ILE A 72 -2.46 23.10 -3.14
N GLN A 73 -2.32 22.62 -4.38
CA GLN A 73 -1.02 22.41 -5.00
C GLN A 73 -0.27 23.75 -5.23
N GLU A 74 -0.98 24.86 -5.47
CA GLU A 74 -0.36 26.19 -5.52
C GLU A 74 0.13 26.67 -4.15
N MET A 75 -0.62 26.36 -3.08
CA MET A 75 -0.25 26.71 -1.69
C MET A 75 0.90 25.85 -1.16
N GLU A 76 0.89 24.55 -1.46
CA GLU A 76 1.83 23.55 -0.95
C GLU A 76 2.39 22.68 -2.10
N PRO A 77 3.29 23.22 -2.95
CA PRO A 77 3.76 22.52 -4.16
C PRO A 77 4.52 21.22 -3.90
N GLU A 78 5.11 21.07 -2.71
CA GLU A 78 5.86 19.88 -2.32
C GLU A 78 5.00 18.84 -1.60
N TRP A 79 3.70 19.11 -1.40
CA TRP A 79 2.80 18.13 -0.82
C TRP A 79 2.34 17.15 -1.90
N PRO A 80 2.68 15.85 -1.84
CA PRO A 80 2.29 14.90 -2.89
C PRO A 80 0.80 14.55 -2.89
N ARG A 81 0.08 14.76 -1.78
CA ARG A 81 -1.30 14.28 -1.61
C ARG A 81 -2.29 14.94 -2.59
N PRO A 82 -2.27 16.27 -2.84
CA PRO A 82 -3.20 16.89 -3.78
C PRO A 82 -3.04 16.39 -5.22
N ALA A 83 -1.79 16.21 -5.69
CA ALA A 83 -1.52 15.59 -6.99
C ALA A 83 -2.08 14.15 -7.06
N TYR A 84 -1.86 13.34 -6.01
CA TYR A 84 -2.39 11.98 -5.93
C TYR A 84 -3.93 11.96 -5.95
N ASP A 85 -4.59 12.80 -5.15
CA ASP A 85 -6.04 12.85 -5.09
C ASP A 85 -6.65 13.40 -6.40
N THR A 86 -5.91 14.25 -7.13
CA THR A 86 -6.30 14.70 -8.48
C THR A 86 -6.24 13.54 -9.48
N ALA A 87 -5.21 12.71 -9.40
CA ALA A 87 -5.13 11.48 -10.19
C ALA A 87 -6.31 10.55 -9.91
N PHE A 88 -6.64 10.38 -8.63
CA PHE A 88 -7.77 9.56 -8.20
C PHE A 88 -9.12 10.13 -8.67
N ALA A 89 -9.29 11.45 -8.66
CA ALA A 89 -10.48 12.12 -9.22
C ALA A 89 -10.69 11.76 -10.69
N HIS A 90 -9.63 11.93 -11.50
CA HIS A 90 -9.65 11.56 -12.92
C HIS A 90 -9.91 10.06 -13.13
N LEU A 91 -9.32 9.19 -12.31
CA LEU A 91 -9.55 7.75 -12.34
C LEU A 91 -11.03 7.40 -12.15
N LEU A 92 -11.68 8.02 -11.14
CA LEU A 92 -13.10 7.83 -10.86
C LEU A 92 -13.99 8.40 -11.96
N ASN A 93 -13.57 9.49 -12.60
CA ASN A 93 -14.24 10.09 -13.75
C ASN A 93 -14.03 9.30 -15.07
N GLY A 94 -13.16 8.27 -15.07
CA GLY A 94 -12.87 7.44 -16.25
C GLY A 94 -11.82 8.03 -17.20
N GLU A 95 -11.13 9.08 -16.75
CA GLU A 95 -10.11 9.83 -17.47
C GLU A 95 -8.71 9.25 -17.20
N TYR A 96 -8.50 8.02 -17.68
CA TYR A 96 -7.33 7.21 -17.33
C TYR A 96 -5.98 7.81 -17.72
N ALA A 97 -5.91 8.52 -18.84
CA ALA A 97 -4.68 9.17 -19.27
C ALA A 97 -4.30 10.31 -18.32
N GLN A 98 -5.27 11.16 -17.95
CA GLN A 98 -5.08 12.23 -16.98
C GLN A 98 -4.71 11.68 -15.60
N ALA A 99 -5.35 10.60 -15.17
CA ALA A 99 -4.99 9.93 -13.93
C ALA A 99 -3.51 9.50 -13.93
N ALA A 100 -3.04 8.86 -15.00
CA ALA A 100 -1.65 8.43 -15.12
C ALA A 100 -0.66 9.60 -15.03
N GLU A 101 -0.96 10.74 -15.65
CA GLU A 101 -0.10 11.93 -15.61
C GLU A 101 -0.01 12.53 -14.20
N PHE A 102 -1.12 12.64 -13.47
CA PHE A 102 -1.10 13.13 -12.09
C PHE A 102 -0.45 12.16 -11.10
N TYR A 103 -0.58 10.85 -11.32
CA TYR A 103 0.20 9.86 -10.57
C TYR A 103 1.70 10.03 -10.81
N LYS A 104 2.13 10.28 -12.06
CA LYS A 104 3.55 10.60 -12.36
C LYS A 104 4.00 11.86 -11.64
N GLN A 105 3.20 12.93 -11.64
CA GLN A 105 3.51 14.15 -10.89
C GLN A 105 3.66 13.89 -9.39
N THR A 106 2.87 12.97 -8.83
CA THR A 106 3.01 12.56 -7.43
C THR A 106 4.39 11.92 -7.18
N LEU A 107 4.87 11.08 -8.10
CA LEU A 107 6.23 10.53 -8.03
C LEU A 107 7.32 11.57 -8.32
N ASP A 108 7.05 12.59 -9.13
CA ASP A 108 8.02 13.67 -9.34
C ASP A 108 8.23 14.48 -8.06
N ILE A 109 7.15 14.73 -7.30
CA ILE A 109 7.19 15.38 -5.98
C ILE A 109 7.88 14.46 -4.95
N LEU A 110 7.56 13.17 -4.98
CA LEU A 110 8.08 12.18 -4.03
C LEU A 110 8.58 10.91 -4.75
N PRO A 111 9.83 10.91 -5.24
CA PRO A 111 10.37 9.80 -6.04
C PRO A 111 10.50 8.48 -5.28
N THR A 112 10.52 8.55 -3.95
CA THR A 112 10.54 7.39 -3.05
C THR A 112 9.18 6.68 -2.96
N GLY A 113 8.17 7.16 -3.68
CA GLY A 113 6.85 6.55 -3.79
C GLY A 113 5.84 7.08 -2.79
N PHE A 114 4.58 7.10 -3.21
CA PHE A 114 3.45 7.54 -2.41
C PHE A 114 2.27 6.58 -2.60
N LEU A 115 1.79 5.97 -1.52
CA LEU A 115 0.68 5.00 -1.56
C LEU A 115 0.89 3.93 -2.65
N ASP A 116 -0.08 3.71 -3.52
CA ASP A 116 -0.08 2.76 -4.63
C ASP A 116 0.27 3.39 -5.99
N THR A 117 0.83 4.61 -6.00
CA THR A 117 1.13 5.38 -7.22
C THR A 117 1.98 4.61 -8.24
N ILE A 118 2.99 3.84 -7.79
CA ILE A 118 3.83 3.04 -8.70
C ILE A 118 3.00 1.97 -9.42
N THR A 119 2.13 1.27 -8.67
CA THR A 119 1.22 0.27 -9.21
C THR A 119 0.16 0.93 -10.12
N ALA A 120 -0.31 2.12 -9.76
CA ALA A 120 -1.24 2.90 -10.57
C ALA A 120 -0.67 3.20 -11.95
N ILE A 121 0.54 3.74 -12.01
CA ILE A 121 1.23 4.10 -13.26
C ILE A 121 1.46 2.85 -14.11
N ASP A 122 2.05 1.79 -13.55
CA ASP A 122 2.29 0.54 -14.29
C ASP A 122 1.00 -0.01 -14.90
N THR A 123 -0.06 -0.08 -14.09
CA THR A 123 -1.34 -0.63 -14.52
C THR A 123 -1.98 0.22 -15.62
N LEU A 124 -2.05 1.55 -15.43
CA LEU A 124 -2.66 2.45 -16.39
C LEU A 124 -1.88 2.50 -17.72
N GLU A 125 -0.55 2.41 -17.67
CA GLU A 125 0.27 2.36 -18.90
C GLU A 125 0.12 1.02 -19.63
N ARG A 126 0.02 -0.09 -18.89
CA ARG A 126 -0.24 -1.42 -19.46
C ARG A 126 -1.65 -1.52 -20.04
N GLU A 127 -2.65 -0.87 -19.41
CA GLU A 127 -3.98 -0.68 -20.01
C GLU A 127 -3.90 0.11 -21.32
N ALA A 128 -3.14 1.21 -21.35
CA ALA A 128 -2.96 2.02 -22.56
C ALA A 128 -2.28 1.25 -23.70
N ARG A 129 -1.39 0.30 -23.38
CA ARG A 129 -0.77 -0.63 -24.33
C ARG A 129 -1.64 -1.83 -24.70
N GLY A 130 -2.80 -2.00 -24.07
CA GLY A 130 -3.71 -3.13 -24.28
C GLY A 130 -3.25 -4.44 -23.65
N GLU A 131 -2.26 -4.42 -22.76
CA GLU A 131 -1.83 -5.59 -21.99
C GLU A 131 -2.87 -5.98 -20.94
N PHE A 132 -3.58 -4.98 -20.39
CA PHE A 132 -4.67 -5.15 -19.43
C PHE A 132 -5.99 -4.60 -19.97
N PRO A 133 -7.14 -5.19 -19.58
CA PRO A 133 -8.45 -4.59 -19.87
C PRO A 133 -8.56 -3.16 -19.31
N ARG A 134 -9.14 -2.25 -20.08
CA ARG A 134 -9.39 -0.87 -19.62
C ARG A 134 -10.24 -0.86 -18.35
N GLY A 135 -9.82 -0.10 -17.35
CA GLY A 135 -10.48 0.00 -16.04
C GLY A 135 -10.01 -1.04 -15.01
N THR A 136 -8.96 -1.81 -15.30
CA THR A 136 -8.34 -2.75 -14.36
C THR A 136 -7.89 -2.04 -13.08
N TYR A 137 -7.15 -0.94 -13.21
CA TYR A 137 -6.68 -0.16 -12.07
C TYR A 137 -7.83 0.47 -11.31
N ARG A 138 -8.88 0.98 -11.99
CA ARG A 138 -10.07 1.52 -11.32
C ARG A 138 -10.76 0.47 -10.44
N GLY A 139 -10.89 -0.76 -10.94
CA GLY A 139 -11.43 -1.87 -10.16
C GLY A 139 -10.56 -2.19 -8.94
N TYR A 140 -9.24 -2.19 -9.13
CA TYR A 140 -8.29 -2.43 -8.05
C TYR A 140 -8.30 -1.33 -6.98
N ALA A 141 -8.28 -0.06 -7.38
CA ALA A 141 -8.34 1.08 -6.48
C ALA A 141 -9.68 1.12 -5.71
N GLY A 142 -10.78 0.71 -6.36
CA GLY A 142 -12.07 0.47 -5.70
C GLY A 142 -11.99 -0.61 -4.63
N TYR A 143 -11.32 -1.73 -4.91
CA TYR A 143 -11.04 -2.76 -3.90
C TYR A 143 -10.24 -2.21 -2.72
N LEU A 144 -9.14 -1.49 -2.97
CA LEU A 144 -8.29 -0.90 -1.93
C LEU A 144 -9.08 0.06 -1.02
N SER A 145 -10.01 0.83 -1.61
CA SER A 145 -10.84 1.78 -0.86
C SER A 145 -11.89 1.11 0.01
N MET A 146 -12.35 -0.09 -0.38
CA MET A 146 -13.47 -0.78 0.26
C MET A 146 -13.05 -1.91 1.20
N SER A 147 -11.84 -2.47 1.03
CA SER A 147 -11.43 -3.72 1.68
C SER A 147 -11.48 -3.68 3.21
N ALA A 148 -11.23 -2.51 3.81
CA ALA A 148 -11.31 -2.29 5.25
C ALA A 148 -12.75 -2.26 5.80
N LEU A 149 -13.74 -2.04 4.93
CA LEU A 149 -15.16 -1.93 5.29
C LEU A 149 -15.92 -3.26 5.06
N THR A 150 -15.22 -4.28 4.56
CA THR A 150 -15.78 -5.57 4.16
C THR A 150 -15.07 -6.72 4.87
N ASN A 151 -15.71 -7.90 4.89
CA ASN A 151 -15.11 -9.08 5.51
C ASN A 151 -14.14 -9.80 4.57
N SER A 152 -13.25 -10.62 5.15
CA SER A 152 -12.21 -11.35 4.42
C SER A 152 -12.76 -12.26 3.32
N SER A 153 -13.91 -12.91 3.52
CA SER A 153 -14.51 -13.79 2.50
C SER A 153 -14.98 -13.00 1.28
N PHE A 154 -15.59 -11.83 1.48
CA PHE A 154 -15.97 -10.95 0.37
C PHE A 154 -14.74 -10.37 -0.33
N ASN A 155 -13.72 -9.96 0.42
CA ASN A 155 -12.46 -9.48 -0.14
C ASN A 155 -11.79 -10.55 -1.02
N GLN A 156 -11.72 -11.79 -0.52
CA GLN A 156 -11.19 -12.93 -1.27
C GLN A 156 -11.99 -13.19 -2.55
N PHE A 157 -13.33 -13.13 -2.48
CA PHE A 157 -14.17 -13.27 -3.67
C PHE A 157 -13.87 -12.20 -4.74
N VAL A 158 -13.78 -10.92 -4.34
CA VAL A 158 -13.47 -9.82 -5.26
C VAL A 158 -12.10 -10.03 -5.93
N LEU A 159 -11.08 -10.40 -5.15
CA LEU A 159 -9.73 -10.64 -5.66
C LEU A 159 -9.69 -11.80 -6.66
N LEU A 160 -10.36 -12.91 -6.37
CA LEU A 160 -10.47 -14.05 -7.29
C LEU A 160 -11.18 -13.66 -8.59
N GLN A 161 -12.22 -12.83 -8.54
CA GLN A 161 -12.87 -12.30 -9.73
C GLN A 161 -11.96 -11.38 -10.56
N MET A 162 -11.08 -10.61 -9.90
CA MET A 162 -10.08 -9.81 -10.61
C MET A 162 -9.04 -10.69 -11.31
N ILE A 163 -8.55 -11.73 -10.61
CA ILE A 163 -7.61 -12.72 -11.17
C ILE A 163 -8.24 -13.45 -12.36
N GLU A 164 -9.49 -13.89 -12.24
CA GLU A 164 -10.19 -14.58 -13.34
C GLU A 164 -10.29 -13.71 -14.60
N ARG A 165 -10.57 -12.41 -14.42
CA ARG A 165 -10.70 -11.45 -15.54
C ARG A 165 -9.37 -11.04 -16.16
N CYS A 166 -8.32 -10.94 -15.35
CA CYS A 166 -6.99 -10.58 -15.80
C CYS A 166 -5.92 -11.40 -15.05
N PRO A 167 -5.67 -12.66 -15.47
CA PRO A 167 -4.75 -13.57 -14.75
C PRO A 167 -3.30 -13.11 -14.73
N VAL A 168 -2.93 -12.17 -15.61
CA VAL A 168 -1.59 -11.58 -15.70
C VAL A 168 -1.45 -10.29 -14.89
N TYR A 169 -2.49 -9.88 -14.16
CA TYR A 169 -2.46 -8.71 -13.27
C TYR A 169 -2.05 -9.15 -11.87
N ALA A 170 -0.84 -8.80 -11.46
CA ALA A 170 -0.20 -9.28 -10.23
C ALA A 170 -0.84 -8.80 -8.90
N PRO A 171 -1.28 -7.53 -8.73
CA PRO A 171 -1.68 -7.00 -7.43
C PRO A 171 -2.78 -7.78 -6.68
N PRO A 172 -3.80 -8.36 -7.34
CA PRO A 172 -4.78 -9.21 -6.66
C PRO A 172 -4.18 -10.45 -5.98
N TYR A 173 -3.12 -11.05 -6.54
CA TYR A 173 -2.45 -12.20 -5.93
C TYR A 173 -1.80 -11.84 -4.59
N LEU A 174 -1.21 -10.65 -4.49
CA LEU A 174 -0.60 -10.14 -3.26
C LEU A 174 -1.60 -10.10 -2.10
N HIS A 175 -2.76 -9.48 -2.34
CA HIS A 175 -3.80 -9.38 -1.29
C HIS A 175 -4.46 -10.73 -1.05
N SER A 176 -4.65 -11.56 -2.08
CA SER A 176 -5.25 -12.89 -1.89
C SER A 176 -4.36 -13.79 -1.03
N ALA A 177 -3.04 -13.72 -1.22
CA ALA A 177 -2.09 -14.40 -0.35
C ALA A 177 -2.20 -13.91 1.10
N SER A 178 -2.36 -12.61 1.36
CA SER A 178 -2.53 -12.10 2.73
C SER A 178 -3.80 -12.58 3.44
N LEU A 179 -4.84 -12.96 2.69
CA LEU A 179 -6.11 -13.47 3.22
C LEU A 179 -6.15 -15.00 3.33
N THR A 180 -5.15 -15.69 2.79
CA THR A 180 -5.07 -17.15 2.78
C THR A 180 -4.30 -17.63 4.00
N THR A 181 -4.84 -18.60 4.74
CA THR A 181 -4.18 -19.11 5.96
C THR A 181 -3.21 -20.26 5.69
N ASP A 182 -3.53 -21.12 4.72
CA ASP A 182 -2.68 -22.25 4.34
C ASP A 182 -1.35 -21.77 3.73
N PRO A 183 -0.19 -22.12 4.30
CA PRO A 183 1.11 -21.64 3.82
C PRO A 183 1.45 -22.10 2.38
N GLN A 184 0.99 -23.27 1.95
CA GLN A 184 1.29 -23.80 0.62
C GLN A 184 0.46 -23.09 -0.46
N GLU A 185 -0.82 -22.89 -0.22
CA GLU A 185 -1.68 -22.08 -1.12
C GLU A 185 -1.24 -20.61 -1.13
N ARG A 186 -0.79 -20.06 0.02
CA ARG A 186 -0.15 -18.74 0.07
C ARG A 186 1.06 -18.66 -0.84
N LEU A 187 2.01 -19.59 -0.71
CA LEU A 187 3.22 -19.61 -1.51
C LEU A 187 2.89 -19.70 -3.00
N LYS A 188 1.93 -20.56 -3.36
CA LYS A 188 1.46 -20.71 -4.74
C LYS A 188 0.88 -19.42 -5.30
N LEU A 189 0.02 -18.71 -4.56
CA LEU A 189 -0.50 -17.39 -4.98
C LEU A 189 0.63 -16.38 -5.17
N ILE A 190 1.61 -16.36 -4.27
CA ILE A 190 2.77 -15.47 -4.34
C ILE A 190 3.60 -15.75 -5.60
N GLU A 191 3.92 -17.02 -5.89
CA GLU A 191 4.64 -17.40 -7.11
C GLU A 191 3.88 -17.04 -8.39
N GLN A 192 2.55 -17.23 -8.39
CA GLN A 192 1.71 -16.81 -9.50
C GLN A 192 1.76 -15.29 -9.72
N GLY A 193 1.67 -14.50 -8.64
CA GLY A 193 1.82 -13.04 -8.70
C GLY A 193 3.20 -12.60 -9.20
N LEU A 194 4.27 -13.28 -8.77
CA LEU A 194 5.64 -12.99 -9.23
C LEU A 194 5.85 -13.33 -10.71
N ALA A 195 5.18 -14.37 -11.22
CA ALA A 195 5.23 -14.76 -12.62
C ALA A 195 4.50 -13.77 -13.56
N CYS A 196 3.68 -12.86 -13.03
CA CYS A 196 2.89 -11.89 -13.80
C CYS A 196 3.67 -10.65 -14.26
N ASN A 197 5.00 -10.62 -14.10
CA ASN A 197 5.83 -9.43 -14.32
C ASN A 197 5.29 -8.20 -13.53
N PRO A 198 5.21 -8.27 -12.18
CA PRO A 198 4.72 -7.18 -11.36
C PRO A 198 5.60 -5.93 -11.44
N ASP A 199 5.00 -4.77 -11.21
CA ASP A 199 5.72 -3.52 -10.95
C ASP A 199 6.65 -3.67 -9.73
N ARG A 200 7.66 -2.80 -9.61
CA ARG A 200 8.70 -2.90 -8.56
C ARG A 200 8.16 -2.86 -7.13
N GLU A 201 7.05 -2.17 -6.89
CA GLU A 201 6.40 -2.09 -5.59
C GLU A 201 5.64 -3.39 -5.29
N THR A 202 4.77 -3.83 -6.20
CA THR A 202 4.04 -5.10 -6.05
C THR A 202 5.00 -6.29 -5.91
N LYS A 203 6.06 -6.32 -6.73
CA LYS A 203 7.11 -7.35 -6.67
C LYS A 203 7.74 -7.42 -5.28
N SER A 204 8.15 -6.28 -4.73
CA SER A 204 8.83 -6.22 -3.44
C SER A 204 7.93 -6.68 -2.31
N ARG A 205 6.65 -6.29 -2.33
CA ARG A 205 5.67 -6.76 -1.33
C ARG A 205 5.41 -8.26 -1.43
N LEU A 206 5.33 -8.81 -2.65
CA LEU A 206 5.25 -10.27 -2.86
C LEU A 206 6.48 -11.00 -2.31
N LEU A 207 7.69 -10.45 -2.51
CA LEU A 207 8.93 -11.02 -1.96
C LEU A 207 8.96 -10.98 -0.43
N ILE A 208 8.47 -9.90 0.20
CA ILE A 208 8.32 -9.85 1.66
C ILE A 208 7.32 -10.92 2.13
N CYS A 209 6.16 -11.04 1.49
CA CYS A 209 5.19 -12.10 1.82
C CYS A 209 5.80 -13.50 1.67
N LYS A 210 6.60 -13.72 0.63
CA LYS A 210 7.33 -14.98 0.41
C LYS A 210 8.32 -15.24 1.55
N ALA A 211 9.08 -14.23 1.96
CA ALA A 211 10.03 -14.33 3.06
C ALA A 211 9.33 -14.76 4.37
N LEU A 212 8.15 -14.21 4.66
CA LEU A 212 7.38 -14.61 5.84
C LEU A 212 6.89 -16.07 5.78
N VAL A 213 6.50 -16.58 4.61
CA VAL A 213 6.17 -18.02 4.45
C VAL A 213 7.39 -18.91 4.73
N HIS A 214 8.57 -18.51 4.24
CA HIS A 214 9.82 -19.24 4.50
C HIS A 214 10.17 -19.22 5.98
N HIS A 215 9.99 -18.07 6.66
CA HIS A 215 10.23 -17.94 8.09
C HIS A 215 9.34 -18.86 8.91
N GLU A 216 8.03 -18.92 8.63
CA GLU A 216 7.09 -19.85 9.26
C GLU A 216 7.49 -21.33 9.07
N SER A 217 8.23 -21.63 8.01
CA SER A 217 8.74 -22.97 7.69
C SER A 217 10.13 -23.25 8.27
N GLY A 218 10.74 -22.30 8.98
CA GLY A 218 12.10 -22.38 9.53
C GLY A 218 13.23 -22.18 8.50
N ASP A 219 12.90 -21.73 7.28
CA ASP A 219 13.88 -21.46 6.22
C ASP A 219 14.45 -20.03 6.35
N ASN A 220 15.33 -19.89 7.33
CA ASN A 220 15.98 -18.65 7.71
C ASN A 220 16.88 -18.07 6.61
N GLU A 221 17.56 -18.93 5.84
CA GLU A 221 18.44 -18.51 4.74
C GLU A 221 17.65 -17.83 3.62
N SER A 222 16.57 -18.48 3.15
CA SER A 222 15.71 -17.89 2.11
C SER A 222 15.03 -16.61 2.60
N THR A 223 14.59 -16.59 3.87
CA THR A 223 13.98 -15.42 4.50
C THR A 223 14.91 -14.21 4.44
N ARG A 224 16.14 -14.35 4.96
CA ARG A 224 17.15 -13.29 4.99
C ARG A 224 17.46 -12.78 3.58
N LYS A 225 17.75 -13.70 2.66
CA LYS A 225 18.10 -13.36 1.27
C LYS A 225 17.01 -12.54 0.57
N LEU A 226 15.74 -12.91 0.77
CA LEU A 226 14.60 -12.20 0.18
C LEU A 226 14.48 -10.78 0.78
N LEU A 227 14.54 -10.66 2.10
CA LEU A 227 14.41 -9.34 2.76
C LEU A 227 15.58 -8.41 2.42
N GLU A 228 16.81 -8.91 2.35
CA GLU A 228 17.99 -8.14 1.91
C GLU A 228 17.82 -7.62 0.48
N SER A 229 17.30 -8.47 -0.42
CA SER A 229 17.04 -8.09 -1.81
C SER A 229 16.02 -6.95 -1.91
N VAL A 230 15.00 -6.93 -1.05
CA VAL A 230 13.99 -5.87 -1.02
C VAL A 230 14.56 -4.60 -0.36
N ALA A 231 15.32 -4.75 0.72
CA ALA A 231 15.93 -3.62 1.45
C ALA A 231 16.94 -2.83 0.60
N ALA A 232 17.59 -3.48 -0.37
CA ALA A 232 18.51 -2.89 -1.33
C ALA A 232 17.88 -2.56 -2.70
N GLY A 233 16.59 -2.86 -2.88
CA GLY A 233 15.89 -2.73 -4.16
C GLY A 233 15.40 -1.31 -4.47
N GLU A 234 14.48 -1.21 -5.43
CA GLU A 234 13.94 0.06 -5.96
C GLU A 234 12.44 0.28 -5.63
N SER A 235 11.88 -0.48 -4.70
CA SER A 235 10.50 -0.25 -4.22
C SER A 235 10.36 1.05 -3.45
N THR A 236 9.14 1.37 -3.01
CA THR A 236 8.90 2.54 -2.17
C THR A 236 9.75 2.52 -0.90
N PHE A 237 10.05 3.71 -0.38
CA PHE A 237 10.79 3.86 0.88
C PHE A 237 10.13 3.11 2.03
N ILE A 238 8.79 3.11 2.10
CA ILE A 238 8.06 2.33 3.11
C ILE A 238 8.35 0.85 2.99
N THR A 239 8.24 0.27 1.79
CA THR A 239 8.44 -1.15 1.56
C THR A 239 9.90 -1.57 1.84
N GLN A 240 10.88 -0.74 1.47
CA GLN A 240 12.27 -0.95 1.87
C GLN A 240 12.47 -0.88 3.39
N ARG A 241 11.80 0.06 4.07
CA ARG A 241 11.89 0.22 5.54
C ARG A 241 11.25 -0.96 6.28
N ILE A 242 10.15 -1.49 5.76
CA ILE A 242 9.52 -2.71 6.28
C ILE A 242 10.50 -3.88 6.18
N ALA A 243 11.12 -4.10 5.02
CA ALA A 243 12.10 -5.17 4.86
C ALA A 243 13.29 -5.03 5.83
N LYS A 244 13.83 -3.81 6.01
CA LYS A 244 14.89 -3.53 6.98
C LYS A 244 14.46 -3.82 8.43
N ARG A 245 13.23 -3.46 8.80
CA ARG A 245 12.70 -3.71 10.14
C ARG A 245 12.53 -5.21 10.40
N LEU A 246 12.04 -5.96 9.41
CA LEU A 246 11.92 -7.42 9.51
C LEU A 246 13.29 -8.09 9.65
N LEU A 247 14.31 -7.65 8.91
CA LEU A 247 15.68 -8.13 9.07
C LEU A 247 16.20 -7.92 10.50
N SER A 248 16.02 -6.72 11.07
CA SER A 248 16.47 -6.45 12.44
C SER A 248 15.74 -7.29 13.48
N ALA A 249 14.41 -7.44 13.36
CA ALA A 249 13.64 -8.28 14.27
C ALA A 249 14.06 -9.77 14.19
N PHE A 250 14.40 -10.22 12.99
CA PHE A 250 14.90 -11.56 12.74
C PHE A 250 16.29 -11.78 13.40
N ASP A 251 17.22 -10.85 13.23
CA ASP A 251 18.56 -10.90 13.85
C ASP A 251 18.49 -10.92 15.40
N GLU A 252 17.58 -10.15 15.99
CA GLU A 252 17.35 -10.13 17.43
C GLU A 252 16.77 -11.46 17.96
N SER A 253 15.96 -12.15 17.15
CA SER A 253 15.39 -13.45 17.51
C SER A 253 16.43 -14.59 17.45
N GLU A 254 17.35 -14.56 16.47
CA GLU A 254 18.46 -15.52 16.38
C GLU A 254 19.48 -15.30 17.51
N GLY A 255 19.77 -14.04 17.86
CA GLY A 255 20.68 -13.71 18.98
C GLY A 255 20.19 -14.13 20.37
N LYS A 256 18.88 -14.34 20.54
CA LYS A 256 18.29 -14.88 21.78
C LYS A 256 18.33 -16.42 21.85
N GLN A 257 18.74 -17.12 20.79
CA GLN A 257 18.79 -18.59 20.73
C GLN A 257 20.17 -19.21 21.01
N GLU A 258 21.21 -18.44 21.39
CA GLU A 258 22.50 -19.00 21.84
C GLU A 258 22.43 -19.50 23.31
N PRO A 259 23.04 -20.65 23.63
CA PRO A 259 22.47 -21.58 24.61
C PRO A 259 22.98 -21.42 26.06
N HIS A 260 22.09 -21.74 27.01
CA HIS A 260 22.44 -22.29 28.32
C HIS A 260 22.16 -23.80 28.34
#